data_AF-A0A8K1D5H6-F1
#
_entry.id   AF-A0A8K1D5H6-F1
#
_cell.length_a   1.000
_cell.length_b   1.000
_cell.length_c   1.000
_cell.angle_alpha   90.00
_cell.angle_beta   90.00
_cell.angle_gamma   90.00
#
_symmetry.space_group_name_H-M   'P 1'
#
loop_
_entity.id
_entity.type
_entity.pdbx_description
1 polymer ?
#
loop_
_entity_poly.entity_id
_entity_poly.type
_entity_poly.pdbx_seq_one_letter_code
_entity_poly.pdbx_strand_id
1 'polypeptide(L)'
;VDESVSVTLEFPGGALAVLTVSMAAELPGGAALGGPRGWAQFPSHMNCPTELLWGGHHERFPLPPPAQPLNFPHGTGLRFEAQHVRECLLQGELLG
;
A
#
# COMPACT_ATOMS: atom_id res chain seq x y z
N VAL A 1 -20.31 -9.52 11.09
CA VAL A 1 -19.07 -9.00 10.47
C VAL A 1 -17.99 -10.04 10.68
N ASP A 2 -17.12 -10.24 9.70
CA ASP A 2 -16.04 -11.23 9.83
C ASP A 2 -14.91 -10.64 10.68
N GLU A 3 -14.47 -11.40 11.68
CA GLU A 3 -13.49 -10.94 12.67
C GLU A 3 -12.04 -11.10 12.18
N SER A 4 -11.76 -12.20 11.45
CA SER A 4 -10.48 -12.48 10.81
C SER A 4 -10.70 -13.34 9.56
N VAL A 5 -10.03 -12.99 8.47
CA VAL A 5 -10.17 -13.67 7.17
C VAL A 5 -8.79 -13.86 6.56
N SER A 6 -8.57 -15.04 5.96
CA SER A 6 -7.43 -15.29 5.08
C SER A 6 -7.91 -15.67 3.69
N VAL A 7 -7.36 -15.03 2.67
CA VAL A 7 -7.72 -15.21 1.27
C VAL A 7 -6.47 -15.64 0.50
N THR A 8 -6.59 -16.68 -0.32
CA THR A 8 -5.57 -17.07 -1.29
C THR A 8 -6.08 -16.78 -2.70
N LEU A 9 -5.26 -16.10 -3.50
CA LEU A 9 -5.55 -15.70 -4.87
C LEU A 9 -4.52 -16.33 -5.79
N GLU A 10 -4.99 -17.01 -6.84
CA GLU A 10 -4.14 -17.47 -7.94
C GLU A 10 -4.23 -16.48 -9.10
N PHE A 11 -3.08 -16.03 -9.58
CA PHE A 11 -2.95 -15.11 -10.69
C PHE A 11 -2.58 -15.85 -11.97
N PRO A 12 -2.94 -15.31 -13.15
CA PRO A 12 -2.45 -15.82 -14.42
C PRO A 12 -0.93 -15.99 -14.42
N GLY A 13 -0.44 -17.16 -14.84
CA GLY A 13 0.98 -17.51 -14.77
C GLY A 13 1.39 -18.26 -13.49
N GLY A 14 0.43 -18.64 -12.64
CA GLY A 14 0.65 -19.52 -11.48
C GLY A 14 1.25 -18.83 -10.25
N ALA A 15 1.29 -17.49 -10.24
CA ALA A 15 1.67 -16.74 -9.05
C ALA A 15 0.55 -16.78 -8.00
N LEU A 16 0.91 -16.83 -6.73
CA LEU A 16 -0.03 -16.86 -5.61
C LEU A 16 0.13 -15.60 -4.75
N ALA A 17 -0.99 -15.06 -4.29
CA ALA A 17 -1.00 -14.07 -3.21
C ALA A 17 -1.84 -14.59 -2.03
N VAL A 18 -1.37 -14.31 -0.82
CA VAL A 18 -2.08 -14.60 0.42
C VAL A 18 -2.28 -13.30 1.19
N LEU A 19 -3.52 -13.00 1.54
CA LEU A 19 -3.90 -11.84 2.32
C LEU A 19 -4.58 -12.30 3.61
N THR A 20 -4.09 -11.84 4.76
CA THR A 20 -4.74 -12.03 6.05
C THR A 20 -5.15 -10.67 6.60
N VAL A 21 -6.42 -10.53 6.96
CA VAL A 21 -6.99 -9.32 7.57
C VAL A 21 -7.64 -9.71 8.88
N SER A 22 -7.44 -8.92 9.93
CA SER A 22 -8.01 -9.17 11.25
C SER A 22 -8.42 -7.87 11.92
N MET A 23 -9.55 -7.91 12.62
CA MET A 23 -9.98 -6.88 13.57
C MET A 23 -9.72 -7.29 15.03
N ALA A 24 -9.34 -8.56 15.27
CA ALA A 24 -9.17 -9.13 16.61
C ALA A 24 -7.72 -9.36 17.00
N ALA A 25 -6.82 -9.43 16.03
CA ALA A 25 -5.39 -9.60 16.23
C ALA A 25 -4.63 -8.48 15.51
N GLU A 26 -3.63 -7.94 16.19
CA GLU A 26 -2.63 -7.07 15.57
C GLU A 26 -1.77 -7.90 14.62
N LEU A 27 -1.74 -7.48 13.35
CA LEU A 27 -0.91 -8.06 12.30
C LEU A 27 0.24 -7.09 11.99
N PRO A 28 1.33 -7.54 11.34
CA PRO A 28 2.43 -6.65 10.97
C PRO A 28 2.02 -5.45 10.11
N GLY A 29 0.88 -5.54 9.41
CA GLY A 29 0.33 -4.47 8.57
C GLY A 29 1.16 -4.17 7.32
N GLY A 30 2.20 -4.96 7.04
CA GLY A 30 3.05 -4.85 5.86
C GLY A 30 2.63 -5.77 4.72
N ALA A 31 3.38 -5.72 3.63
CA ALA A 31 3.23 -6.62 2.48
C ALA A 31 4.59 -6.94 1.88
N ALA A 32 4.75 -8.15 1.35
CA ALA A 32 5.97 -8.58 0.70
C ALA A 32 5.66 -9.27 -0.64
N LEU A 33 6.56 -9.08 -1.61
CA LEU A 33 6.50 -9.70 -2.92
C LEU A 33 7.85 -10.35 -3.22
N GLY A 34 7.84 -11.65 -3.52
CA GLY A 34 9.03 -12.43 -3.82
C GLY A 34 9.02 -12.96 -5.25
N GLY A 35 10.19 -13.07 -5.85
CA GLY A 35 10.39 -13.70 -7.15
C GLY A 35 11.82 -14.22 -7.34
N PRO A 36 12.16 -14.74 -8.53
CA PRO A 36 13.47 -15.38 -8.77
C PRO A 36 14.69 -14.47 -8.56
N ARG A 37 14.49 -13.14 -8.57
CA ARG A 37 15.56 -12.13 -8.39
C ARG A 37 15.60 -11.52 -6.99
N GLY A 38 14.82 -12.02 -6.04
CA GLY A 38 14.75 -11.51 -4.68
C GLY A 38 13.35 -11.04 -4.29
N TRP A 39 13.29 -10.18 -3.27
CA TRP A 39 12.05 -9.78 -2.61
C TRP A 39 12.01 -8.27 -2.36
N ALA A 40 10.79 -7.74 -2.43
CA ALA A 40 10.41 -6.38 -2.05
C ALA A 40 9.49 -6.46 -0.83
N GLN A 41 9.55 -5.47 0.06
CA GLN A 41 8.65 -5.38 1.20
C GLN A 41 8.31 -3.94 1.56
N PHE A 42 7.04 -3.75 1.87
CA PHE A 42 6.55 -2.67 2.73
C PHE A 42 6.50 -3.23 4.16
N PRO A 43 7.34 -2.74 5.09
CA PRO A 43 7.50 -3.37 6.40
C PRO A 43 6.25 -3.23 7.29
N SER A 44 5.50 -2.15 7.12
CA SER A 44 4.25 -1.85 7.83
C SER A 44 3.39 -0.91 7.00
N HIS A 45 2.16 -0.62 7.47
CA HIS A 45 1.22 0.32 6.85
C HIS A 45 1.12 0.16 5.32
N MET A 46 0.93 -1.07 4.82
CA MET A 46 0.87 -1.36 3.38
C MET A 46 -0.20 -0.56 2.62
N ASN A 47 -1.20 -0.04 3.34
CA ASN A 47 -2.26 0.81 2.83
C ASN A 47 -1.83 2.29 2.65
N CYS A 48 -0.73 2.71 3.29
CA CYS A 48 -0.15 4.04 3.18
C CYS A 48 1.38 4.01 3.41
N PRO A 49 2.16 3.27 2.61
CA PRO A 49 3.57 3.00 2.90
C PRO A 49 4.46 4.22 2.63
N THR A 50 5.51 4.36 3.44
CA THR A 50 6.57 5.39 3.29
C THR A 50 7.97 4.79 3.27
N GLU A 51 8.10 3.47 3.42
CA GLU A 51 9.35 2.73 3.44
C GLU A 51 9.25 1.54 2.48
N LEU A 52 10.33 1.29 1.72
CA LEU A 52 10.48 0.14 0.82
C LEU A 52 11.81 -0.55 1.10
N LEU A 53 11.76 -1.85 1.38
CA LEU A 53 12.92 -2.71 1.50
C LEU A 53 13.06 -3.56 0.23
N TRP A 54 14.19 -3.50 -0.45
CA TRP A 54 14.44 -4.28 -1.67
C TRP A 54 15.92 -4.58 -1.84
N GLY A 55 16.29 -5.85 -2.07
CA GLY A 55 17.68 -6.21 -2.41
C GLY A 55 18.72 -5.77 -1.37
N GLY A 56 18.34 -5.69 -0.09
CA GLY A 56 19.20 -5.16 1.00
C GLY A 56 19.23 -3.64 1.10
N HIS A 57 18.56 -2.92 0.21
CA HIS A 57 18.36 -1.48 0.28
C HIS A 57 17.13 -1.15 1.12
N HIS A 58 17.19 0.01 1.78
CA HIS A 58 16.06 0.62 2.47
C HIS A 58 15.87 2.03 1.92
N GLU A 59 14.78 2.21 1.17
CA GLU A 59 14.36 3.50 0.63
C GLU A 59 13.22 4.10 1.45
N ARG A 60 13.29 5.42 1.66
CA ARG A 60 12.29 6.18 2.41
C ARG A 60 11.69 7.27 1.54
N PHE A 61 10.38 7.39 1.60
CA PHE A 61 9.56 8.34 0.88
C PHE A 61 8.84 9.24 1.89
N PRO A 62 9.52 10.27 2.43
CA PRO A 62 8.96 11.09 3.50
C PRO A 62 7.73 11.86 3.00
N LEU A 63 6.69 11.89 3.83
CA LEU A 63 5.52 12.72 3.57
C LEU A 63 5.80 14.17 3.99
N PRO A 64 5.20 15.14 3.28
CA PRO A 64 5.26 16.52 3.71
C PRO A 64 4.55 16.69 5.06
N PRO A 65 4.94 17.70 5.86
CA PRO A 65 4.25 18.00 7.11
C PRO A 65 2.76 18.29 6.87
N PRO A 66 1.87 17.80 7.74
CA PRO A 66 0.45 18.08 7.60
C PRO A 66 0.15 19.55 7.94
N ALA A 67 -0.79 20.16 7.22
CA ALA A 67 -1.25 21.53 7.50
C ALA A 67 -2.12 21.63 8.77
N GLN A 68 -2.68 20.50 9.21
CA GLN A 68 -3.57 20.39 10.36
C GLN A 68 -3.43 18.99 11.01
N PRO A 69 -3.86 18.81 12.27
CA PRO A 69 -3.89 17.49 12.89
C PRO A 69 -4.66 16.47 12.04
N LEU A 70 -4.12 15.26 11.93
CA LEU A 70 -4.71 14.17 11.16
C LEU A 70 -5.30 13.12 12.10
N ASN A 71 -6.43 12.54 11.70
CA ASN A 71 -7.07 11.45 12.44
C ASN A 71 -6.38 10.09 12.23
N PHE A 72 -5.69 9.91 11.11
CA PHE A 72 -5.11 8.62 10.70
C PHE A 72 -3.63 8.76 10.31
N PRO A 73 -2.82 7.71 10.52
CA PRO A 73 -1.42 7.68 10.10
C PRO A 73 -1.26 7.95 8.61
N HIS A 74 -0.21 8.70 8.26
CA HIS A 74 0.17 9.00 6.87
C HIS A 74 -0.93 9.66 6.03
N GLY A 75 -1.95 10.28 6.65
CA GLY A 75 -3.07 10.91 5.96
C GLY A 75 -2.68 12.03 4.99
N THR A 76 -1.51 12.68 5.18
CA THR A 76 -0.98 13.63 4.17
C THR A 76 -0.79 12.97 2.80
N GLY A 77 -0.57 11.65 2.74
CA GLY A 77 -0.41 10.88 1.50
C GLY A 77 -1.64 10.90 0.59
N LEU A 78 -2.84 11.19 1.11
CA LEU A 78 -4.06 11.34 0.28
C LEU A 78 -3.94 12.45 -0.77
N ARG A 79 -2.96 13.36 -0.62
CA ARG A 79 -2.64 14.35 -1.67
C ARG A 79 -2.24 13.72 -3.00
N PHE A 80 -1.67 12.52 -3.00
CA PHE A 80 -1.19 11.86 -4.21
C PHE A 80 -2.35 11.40 -5.09
N GLU A 81 -3.36 10.74 -4.51
CA GLU A 81 -4.58 10.38 -5.24
C GLU A 81 -5.39 11.61 -5.65
N ALA A 82 -5.46 12.65 -4.80
CA ALA A 82 -6.14 13.90 -5.15
C ALA A 82 -5.45 14.63 -6.32
N GLN A 83 -4.12 14.62 -6.35
CA GLN A 83 -3.36 15.16 -7.47
C GLN A 83 -3.57 14.34 -8.75
N HIS A 84 -3.55 13.01 -8.65
CA HIS A 84 -3.77 12.14 -9.80
C HIS A 84 -5.17 12.32 -10.41
N VAL A 85 -6.22 12.42 -9.59
CA VAL A 85 -7.59 12.74 -10.07
C VAL A 85 -7.60 14.06 -10.84
N ARG A 86 -6.94 15.09 -10.33
CA ARG A 86 -6.83 16.39 -11.01
C ARG A 86 -6.11 16.25 -12.36
N GLU A 87 -5.03 15.47 -12.44
CA GLU A 87 -4.29 15.22 -13.68
C GLU A 87 -5.17 14.54 -14.74
N CYS A 88 -5.86 13.46 -14.39
CA CYS A 88 -6.77 12.76 -15.29
C CYS A 88 -7.91 13.66 -15.80
N LEU A 89 -8.47 14.51 -14.93
CA LEU A 89 -9.51 15.49 -15.33
C LEU A 89 -8.98 16.51 -16.34
N LEU A 90 -7.73 16.97 -16.18
CA LEU A 90 -7.09 17.91 -17.10
C LEU A 90 -6.71 17.26 -18.44
N GLN A 91 -6.44 15.95 -18.44
CA GLN A 91 -6.14 15.18 -19.64
C GLN A 91 -7.39 14.64 -20.36
N GLY A 92 -8.58 14.74 -19.74
CA GLY A 92 -9.84 14.26 -20.30
C GLY A 92 -10.07 12.75 -20.16
N GLU A 93 -9.27 12.05 -19.36
CA GLU A 93 -9.29 10.58 -19.25
C GLU A 93 -10.51 10.02 -18.48
N LEU A 94 -11.19 10.86 -17.71
CA LEU A 94 -12.35 10.48 -16.89
C LEU A 94 -13.70 10.90 -17.50
N LEU A 95 -13.70 11.40 -18.74
CA LEU A 95 -14.91 11.86 -19.44
C LEU A 95 -15.24 11.00 -20.69
N GLY A 96 -14.64 9.80 -20.80
CA GLY A 96 -14.88 8.82 -21.87
C GLY A 96 -15.68 7.62 -21.41
#